data_AF-A0A6H2D0B8-F1
#
_entry.id   AF-A0A6H2D0B8-F1
#
_cell.length_a   1.000
_cell.length_b   1.000
_cell.length_c   1.000
_cell.angle_alpha   90.00
_cell.angle_beta   90.00
_cell.angle_gamma   90.00
#
_symmetry.space_group_name_H-M   'P 1'
#
loop_
_entity.id
_entity.type
_entity.pdbx_description
1 polymer ?
#
loop_
_entity_poly.entity_id
_entity_poly.type
_entity_poly.pdbx_seq_one_letter_code
_entity_poly.pdbx_strand_id
1 'polypeptide(L)'
;MINKLVCLAVSFLFVFACAVETFACDLYLPCESVEGIVVSKGTEHLSGGEKKMVFVACVDVDAAKTNLKELVAGCNHDSIVVKTGSTSITVPKSEFPGGHWFSIVRFEPQEALDAAMSLCPDKVKSYLP
;
A
#
# COMPACT_ATOMS: atom_id res chain seq x y z
N MET A 1 36.32 28.53 15.09
CA MET A 1 35.02 27.92 15.45
C MET A 1 34.10 27.73 14.23
N ILE A 2 34.61 27.26 13.09
CA ILE A 2 33.81 27.11 11.84
C ILE A 2 33.46 25.65 11.53
N ASN A 3 34.25 24.68 12.02
CA ASN A 3 34.05 23.25 11.72
C ASN A 3 32.85 22.58 12.40
N LYS A 4 32.29 23.15 13.47
CA LYS A 4 31.14 22.53 14.18
C LYS A 4 29.79 22.84 13.51
N LEU A 5 29.63 23.99 12.85
CA LEU A 5 28.37 24.36 12.18
C LEU A 5 28.18 23.62 10.85
N VAL A 6 29.26 23.39 10.10
CA VAL A 6 29.20 22.66 8.82
C VAL A 6 28.83 21.19 9.04
N CYS A 7 29.36 20.56 10.09
CA CYS A 7 29.03 19.17 10.42
C CYS A 7 27.56 18.98 10.82
N LEU A 8 26.98 19.93 11.57
CA LEU A 8 25.57 19.92 11.96
C LEU A 8 24.64 20.13 10.75
N ALA A 9 24.97 21.04 9.84
CA ALA A 9 24.16 21.28 8.64
C ALA A 9 24.12 20.05 7.71
N VAL A 10 25.25 19.36 7.54
CA VAL A 10 25.34 18.15 6.72
C VAL A 10 24.58 16.99 7.36
N SER A 11 24.69 16.80 8.68
CA SER A 11 23.95 15.74 9.38
C SER A 11 22.43 15.99 9.38
N PHE A 12 21.97 17.25 9.48
CA PHE A 12 20.56 17.58 9.29
C PHE A 12 20.05 17.28 7.87
N LEU A 13 20.85 17.55 6.83
CA LEU A 13 20.51 17.23 5.43
C LEU A 13 20.38 15.72 5.19
N PHE A 14 21.27 14.91 5.77
CA PHE A 14 21.20 13.44 5.66
C PHE A 14 19.99 12.85 6.39
N VAL A 15 19.66 13.35 7.59
CA VAL A 15 18.44 12.93 8.32
C VAL A 15 17.18 13.32 7.55
N PHE A 16 17.16 14.51 6.92
CA PHE A 16 16.03 14.94 6.12
C PHE A 16 15.86 14.08 4.85
N ALA A 17 16.94 13.74 4.17
CA ALA A 17 16.89 12.87 2.99
C ALA A 17 16.37 11.45 3.33
N CYS A 18 16.87 10.83 4.40
CA CYS A 18 16.38 9.52 4.83
C CYS A 18 14.93 9.53 5.33
N ALA A 19 14.50 10.62 6.00
CA ALA A 19 13.11 10.78 6.42
C ALA A 19 12.18 10.97 5.21
N VAL A 20 12.57 11.78 4.23
CA VAL A 20 11.80 12.01 3.00
C VAL A 20 11.65 10.72 2.19
N GLU A 21 12.70 9.88 2.12
CA GLU A 21 12.62 8.57 1.45
C GLU A 21 11.68 7.58 2.14
N THR A 22 11.60 7.61 3.48
CA THR A 22 10.67 6.74 4.23
C THR A 22 9.22 7.21 4.12
N PHE A 23 8.96 8.52 4.07
CA PHE A 23 7.62 9.05 3.80
C PHE A 23 7.16 8.84 2.34
N ALA A 24 8.07 8.68 1.38
CA ALA A 24 7.73 8.54 -0.03
C ALA A 24 6.99 7.23 -0.38
N CYS A 25 6.98 6.25 0.53
CA CYS A 25 6.31 4.96 0.34
C CYS A 25 5.09 4.77 1.26
N ASP A 26 4.65 5.84 1.93
CA ASP A 26 3.44 5.83 2.75
C ASP A 26 2.26 6.38 1.94
N LEU A 27 1.28 5.51 1.62
CA LEU A 27 0.01 5.92 1.03
C LEU A 27 -0.99 6.25 2.13
N TYR A 28 -1.35 7.52 2.29
CA TYR A 28 -2.51 7.89 3.09
C TYR A 28 -3.78 7.74 2.24
N LEU A 29 -4.65 6.81 2.63
CA LEU A 29 -5.86 6.45 1.90
C LEU A 29 -7.10 6.78 2.74
N PRO A 30 -7.70 7.98 2.59
CA PRO A 30 -8.96 8.29 3.24
C PRO A 30 -10.11 7.53 2.55
N CYS A 31 -11.13 7.13 3.32
CA CYS A 31 -12.22 6.30 2.77
C CYS A 31 -13.07 6.98 1.69
N GLU A 32 -13.06 8.31 1.63
CA GLU A 32 -13.69 9.09 0.56
C GLU A 32 -12.99 8.97 -0.81
N SER A 33 -11.72 8.53 -0.80
CA SER A 33 -10.93 8.22 -1.98
C SER A 33 -11.07 6.76 -2.41
N VAL A 34 -11.77 5.92 -1.65
CA VAL A 34 -12.04 4.52 -2.01
C VAL A 34 -13.38 4.41 -2.75
N GLU A 35 -13.34 3.90 -3.97
CA GLU A 35 -14.55 3.69 -4.79
C GLU A 35 -15.24 2.38 -4.48
N GLY A 36 -14.46 1.35 -4.14
CA GLY A 36 -14.98 0.06 -3.72
C GLY A 36 -13.88 -0.91 -3.31
N ILE A 37 -14.26 -1.89 -2.50
CA ILE A 37 -13.39 -3.00 -2.12
C ILE A 37 -14.12 -4.31 -2.47
N VAL A 38 -13.44 -5.19 -3.18
CA VAL A 38 -13.93 -6.51 -3.58
C VAL A 38 -12.99 -7.56 -3.00
N VAL A 39 -13.53 -8.47 -2.19
CA VAL A 39 -12.76 -9.63 -1.70
C VAL A 39 -13.11 -10.84 -2.56
N SER A 40 -12.10 -11.45 -3.17
CA SER A 40 -12.26 -12.53 -4.14
C SER A 40 -11.25 -13.65 -3.91
N LYS A 41 -11.53 -14.81 -4.51
CA LYS A 41 -10.63 -15.95 -4.53
C LYS A 41 -9.73 -15.88 -5.77
N GLY A 42 -8.43 -15.97 -5.55
CA GLY A 42 -7.40 -15.96 -6.60
C GLY A 42 -6.57 -17.25 -6.63
N THR A 43 -5.60 -17.27 -7.53
CA THR A 43 -4.61 -18.34 -7.62
C THR A 43 -3.23 -17.74 -7.88
N GLU A 44 -2.31 -18.01 -6.97
CA GLU A 44 -0.89 -17.67 -7.12
C GLU A 44 -0.17 -18.84 -7.83
N HIS A 45 0.63 -18.52 -8.84
CA HIS A 45 1.44 -19.49 -9.56
C HIS A 45 2.85 -19.48 -9.00
N LEU A 46 3.26 -20.59 -8.40
CA LEU A 46 4.57 -20.77 -7.81
C LEU A 46 5.55 -21.41 -8.81
N SER A 47 6.84 -21.28 -8.51
CA SER A 47 7.91 -21.97 -9.24
C SER A 47 7.64 -23.47 -9.32
N GLY A 48 7.90 -24.08 -10.48
CA GLY A 48 7.63 -25.52 -10.70
C GLY A 48 6.20 -25.85 -11.12
N GLY A 49 5.35 -24.84 -11.36
CA GLY A 49 3.98 -25.03 -11.85
C GLY A 49 2.96 -25.35 -10.76
N GLU A 50 3.36 -25.26 -9.50
CA GLU A 50 2.45 -25.38 -8.36
C GLU A 50 1.50 -24.19 -8.32
N LYS A 51 0.25 -24.45 -7.93
CA LYS A 51 -0.80 -23.43 -7.78
C LYS A 51 -1.23 -23.37 -6.33
N LYS A 52 -1.18 -22.18 -5.75
CA LYS A 52 -1.66 -21.92 -4.39
C LYS A 52 -2.93 -21.09 -4.44
N MET A 53 -3.93 -21.50 -3.67
CA MET A 53 -5.13 -20.70 -3.48
C MET A 53 -4.78 -19.48 -2.61
N VAL A 54 -5.23 -18.31 -3.04
CA VAL A 54 -5.08 -17.05 -2.29
C VAL A 54 -6.41 -16.32 -2.27
N PHE A 55 -6.54 -15.38 -1.35
CA PHE A 55 -7.70 -14.51 -1.21
C PHE A 55 -7.21 -13.07 -1.34
N VAL A 56 -7.90 -12.29 -2.17
CA VAL A 56 -7.44 -10.97 -2.58
C VAL A 56 -8.51 -9.94 -2.27
N ALA A 57 -8.17 -8.94 -1.47
CA ALA A 57 -8.95 -7.72 -1.36
C ALA A 57 -8.43 -6.71 -2.40
N CYS A 58 -9.20 -6.52 -3.47
CA CYS A 58 -8.94 -5.52 -4.49
C CYS A 58 -9.56 -4.20 -4.05
N VAL A 59 -8.74 -3.16 -3.91
CA VAL A 59 -9.16 -1.81 -3.48
C VAL A 59 -9.08 -0.88 -4.67
N ASP A 60 -10.24 -0.42 -5.12
CA ASP A 60 -10.38 0.55 -6.21
C ASP A 60 -10.41 1.97 -5.63
N VAL A 61 -9.61 2.87 -6.20
CA VAL A 61 -9.42 4.22 -5.67
C VAL A 61 -9.66 5.28 -6.72
N ASP A 62 -10.22 6.40 -6.27
CA ASP A 62 -10.43 7.58 -7.08
C ASP A 62 -9.06 8.21 -7.40
N ALA A 63 -8.62 8.09 -8.65
CA ALA A 63 -7.34 8.61 -9.11
C ALA A 63 -7.25 10.15 -9.04
N ALA A 64 -8.37 10.87 -8.94
CA ALA A 64 -8.35 12.33 -8.75
C ALA A 64 -8.14 12.72 -7.27
N LYS A 65 -8.38 11.80 -6.34
CA LYS A 65 -8.24 12.00 -4.89
C LYS A 65 -7.08 11.22 -4.28
N THR A 66 -6.28 10.56 -5.10
CA THR A 66 -5.08 9.82 -4.68
C THR A 66 -3.93 10.13 -5.64
N ASN A 67 -2.71 10.14 -5.11
CA ASN A 67 -1.47 10.24 -5.89
C ASN A 67 -0.85 8.84 -6.07
N LEU A 68 -1.69 7.81 -6.16
CA LEU A 68 -1.25 6.41 -6.08
C LEU A 68 -0.23 6.07 -7.18
N LYS A 69 -0.46 6.56 -8.39
CA LYS A 69 0.44 6.36 -9.53
C LYS A 69 1.81 7.00 -9.31
N GLU A 70 1.84 8.27 -8.88
CA GLU A 70 3.07 9.00 -8.60
C GLU A 70 3.83 8.38 -7.43
N LEU A 71 3.10 7.94 -6.40
CA LEU A 71 3.66 7.28 -5.23
C LEU A 71 4.32 5.95 -5.61
N VAL A 72 3.64 5.10 -6.39
CA VAL A 72 4.21 3.83 -6.87
C VAL A 72 5.44 4.09 -7.75
N ALA A 73 5.41 5.11 -8.62
CA ALA A 73 6.56 5.45 -9.46
C ALA A 73 7.75 5.97 -8.64
N GLY A 74 7.51 6.79 -7.62
CA GLY A 74 8.55 7.42 -6.80
C GLY A 74 9.07 6.59 -5.63
N CYS A 75 8.33 5.56 -5.20
CA CYS A 75 8.73 4.71 -4.09
C CYS A 75 9.85 3.73 -4.51
N ASN A 76 11.03 3.85 -3.92
CA ASN A 76 12.17 2.97 -4.19
C ASN A 76 12.15 1.66 -3.38
N HIS A 77 11.20 1.51 -2.46
CA HIS A 77 11.04 0.28 -1.67
C HIS A 77 10.19 -0.75 -2.43
N ASP A 78 10.38 -2.03 -2.09
CA ASP A 78 9.61 -3.14 -2.65
C ASP A 78 8.18 -3.24 -2.07
N SER A 79 7.83 -2.33 -1.16
CA SER A 79 6.52 -2.28 -0.52
C SER A 79 6.08 -0.85 -0.22
N ILE A 80 4.78 -0.64 -0.20
CA ILE A 80 4.11 0.60 0.16
C ILE A 80 3.27 0.35 1.43
N VAL A 81 3.34 1.27 2.38
CA VAL A 81 2.52 1.21 3.60
C VAL A 81 1.23 2.00 3.36
N VAL A 82 0.10 1.31 3.32
CA VAL A 82 -1.23 1.91 3.17
C VAL A 82 -1.79 2.22 4.55
N LYS A 83 -2.13 3.50 4.79
CA LYS A 83 -2.63 4.01 6.06
C LYS A 83 -4.04 4.54 5.89
N THR A 84 -4.98 4.04 6.69
CA THR A 84 -6.37 4.50 6.74
C THR A 84 -6.81 4.61 8.20
N GLY A 85 -7.07 5.83 8.67
CA GLY A 85 -7.37 6.07 10.09
C GLY A 85 -6.22 5.58 10.98
N SER A 86 -6.51 4.65 11.89
CA SER A 86 -5.52 3.98 12.75
C SER A 86 -4.96 2.68 12.16
N THR A 87 -5.46 2.24 11.01
CA THR A 87 -5.03 1.02 10.32
C THR A 87 -3.81 1.31 9.45
N SER A 88 -2.84 0.39 9.46
CA SER A 88 -1.65 0.41 8.60
C SER A 88 -1.39 -0.98 8.04
N ILE A 89 -1.30 -1.10 6.71
CA ILE A 89 -1.07 -2.37 6.02
C ILE A 89 0.09 -2.19 5.05
N THR A 90 1.11 -3.03 5.17
CA THR A 90 2.21 -3.09 4.20
C THR A 90 1.81 -3.96 3.02
N VAL A 91 1.91 -3.40 1.82
CA VAL A 91 1.51 -4.05 0.56
C VAL A 91 2.72 -4.09 -0.38
N PRO A 92 3.09 -5.25 -0.95
CA PRO A 92 4.16 -5.33 -1.94
C PRO A 92 3.87 -4.44 -3.14
N LYS A 93 4.90 -3.78 -3.67
CA LYS A 93 4.78 -2.86 -4.80
C LYS A 93 4.24 -3.55 -6.07
N SER A 94 4.47 -4.86 -6.22
CA SER A 94 3.92 -5.69 -7.30
C SER A 94 2.39 -5.71 -7.33
N GLU A 95 1.74 -5.45 -6.19
CA GLU A 95 0.29 -5.45 -6.05
C GLU A 95 -0.36 -4.11 -6.45
N PHE A 96 0.40 -3.20 -7.08
CA PHE A 96 -0.07 -1.90 -7.60
C PHE A 96 0.08 -1.82 -9.14
N PRO A 97 -0.68 -2.61 -9.92
CA PRO A 97 -0.41 -2.80 -11.35
C PRO A 97 -0.82 -1.63 -12.25
N GLY A 98 -1.53 -0.61 -11.76
CA GLY A 98 -2.08 0.44 -12.64
C GLY A 98 -2.32 1.82 -12.03
N GLY A 99 -1.97 2.05 -10.75
CA GLY A 99 -2.07 3.36 -10.11
C GLY A 99 -3.50 3.88 -9.85
N HIS A 100 -4.54 3.08 -10.11
CA HIS A 100 -5.94 3.37 -9.76
C HIS A 100 -6.57 2.28 -8.87
N TRP A 101 -5.81 1.24 -8.56
CA TRP A 101 -6.21 0.19 -7.64
C TRP A 101 -4.97 -0.54 -7.11
N PHE A 102 -5.17 -1.32 -6.06
CA PHE A 102 -4.17 -2.24 -5.53
C PHE A 102 -4.80 -3.48 -4.89
N SER A 103 -3.98 -4.51 -4.69
CA SER A 103 -4.40 -5.78 -4.09
C SER A 103 -3.78 -6.00 -2.71
N ILE A 104 -4.55 -6.59 -1.81
CA ILE A 104 -4.04 -7.18 -0.57
C ILE A 104 -4.25 -8.68 -0.64
N VAL A 105 -3.17 -9.43 -0.79
CA VAL A 105 -3.17 -10.89 -0.92
C VAL A 105 -2.99 -11.54 0.46
N ARG A 106 -3.83 -12.52 0.77
CA ARG A 106 -3.80 -13.34 2.00
C ARG A 106 -4.01 -14.82 1.66
N PHE A 107 -3.64 -15.70 2.59
CA PHE A 107 -3.82 -17.15 2.41
C PHE A 107 -5.14 -17.64 3.00
N GLU A 108 -5.73 -16.89 3.94
CA GLU A 108 -7.01 -17.19 4.54
C GLU A 108 -8.10 -16.19 4.08
N PRO A 109 -9.33 -16.66 3.85
CA PRO A 109 -10.43 -15.80 3.38
C PRO A 109 -10.79 -14.73 4.40
N GLN A 110 -10.78 -15.09 5.69
CA GLN A 110 -11.11 -14.16 6.78
C GLN A 110 -10.06 -13.05 6.89
N GLU A 111 -8.78 -13.34 6.71
CA GLU A 111 -7.72 -12.33 6.74
C GLU A 111 -7.88 -11.31 5.60
N ALA A 112 -8.31 -11.74 4.42
CA ALA A 112 -8.58 -10.85 3.30
C ALA A 112 -9.79 -9.95 3.59
N LEU A 113 -10.84 -10.49 4.20
CA LEU A 113 -12.01 -9.70 4.62
C LEU A 113 -11.65 -8.70 5.72
N ASP A 114 -10.92 -9.13 6.74
CA ASP A 114 -10.51 -8.27 7.85
C ASP A 114 -9.62 -7.12 7.34
N ALA A 115 -8.73 -7.40 6.37
CA ALA A 115 -7.96 -6.37 5.69
C ALA A 115 -8.87 -5.36 4.95
N ALA A 116 -9.86 -5.84 4.19
CA ALA A 116 -10.81 -4.99 3.49
C ALA A 116 -11.64 -4.11 4.45
N MET A 117 -12.18 -4.73 5.50
CA MET A 117 -13.00 -4.06 6.52
C MET A 117 -12.19 -3.07 7.35
N SER A 118 -10.91 -3.35 7.64
CA SER A 118 -10.05 -2.44 8.40
C SER A 118 -9.64 -1.18 7.62
N LEU A 119 -9.72 -1.21 6.29
CA LEU A 119 -9.54 -0.03 5.45
C LEU A 119 -10.83 0.81 5.47
N CYS A 120 -11.89 0.34 4.81
CA CYS A 120 -13.14 1.09 4.67
C CYS A 120 -14.35 0.15 4.65
N PRO A 121 -14.96 -0.13 5.81
CA PRO A 121 -16.08 -1.08 5.94
C PRO A 121 -17.22 -0.79 4.96
N ASP A 122 -17.63 0.47 4.85
CA ASP A 122 -18.77 0.90 4.05
C ASP A 122 -18.53 0.79 2.53
N LYS A 123 -17.28 0.50 2.13
CA LYS A 123 -16.87 0.35 0.73
C LYS A 123 -16.71 -1.10 0.30
N VAL A 124 -16.85 -2.06 1.21
CA VAL A 124 -16.79 -3.50 0.88
C VAL A 124 -18.08 -3.88 0.16
N LYS A 125 -17.99 -4.07 -1.16
CA LYS A 125 -19.17 -4.34 -2.02
C LYS A 125 -19.49 -5.83 -2.14
N SER A 126 -18.47 -6.70 -2.01
CA SER A 126 -18.65 -8.16 -2.15
C SER A 126 -17.56 -8.93 -1.41
N TYR A 127 -17.94 -10.07 -0.84
CA TYR A 127 -17.05 -11.02 -0.18
C TYR A 127 -17.24 -12.42 -0.77
N LEU A 128 -16.16 -12.97 -1.35
CA LEU A 128 -16.09 -14.32 -1.93
C LEU A 128 -17.26 -14.65 -2.87
N PRO A 129 -17.41 -13.94 -4.00
CA PRO A 129 -18.22 -14.46 -5.10
C PRO A 129 -17.69 -15.80 -5.63
#